data_AF-A0A1G6KQZ9-F1
#
_entry.id   AF-A0A1G6KQZ9-F1
#
_cell.length_a   1.000
_cell.length_b   1.000
_cell.length_c   1.000
_cell.angle_alpha   90.00
_cell.angle_beta   90.00
_cell.angle_gamma   90.00
#
_symmetry.space_group_name_H-M   'P 1'
#
loop_
_entity.id
_entity.type
_entity.pdbx_description
1 polymer ?
#
loop_
_entity_poly.entity_id
_entity_poly.type
_entity_poly.pdbx_seq_one_letter_code
_entity_poly.pdbx_strand_id
1 'polypeptide(L)' 'MNKDLNRELSKLKDYVLQSYDPIEVSSTAMEIYNNYALQLSVASSDKLMILVAMDMGDEFELPQNEVEDLLDFLINQQD' A
#
# COMPACT_ATOMS: atom_id res chain seq x y z
N MET A 1 11.93 -9.33 1.98
CA MET A 1 11.32 -8.57 0.86
C MET A 1 12.39 -7.88 0.01
N ASN A 2 12.17 -7.68 -1.30
CA ASN A 2 13.09 -6.95 -2.19
C ASN A 2 13.31 -5.51 -1.69
N LYS A 3 14.55 -5.03 -1.73
CA LYS A 3 14.93 -3.65 -1.32
C LYS A 3 14.17 -2.58 -2.11
N ASP A 4 13.88 -2.83 -3.39
CA ASP A 4 13.15 -1.88 -4.22
C ASP A 4 11.66 -1.81 -3.83
N LEU A 5 11.00 -2.96 -3.59
CA LEU A 5 9.61 -2.99 -3.09
C LEU A 5 9.49 -2.28 -1.74
N ASN A 6 10.39 -2.57 -0.81
CA ASN A 6 10.40 -1.91 0.51
C ASN A 6 10.57 -0.39 0.39
N ARG A 7 11.42 0.06 -0.54
CA ARG A 7 11.60 1.49 -0.81
C ARG A 7 10.33 2.13 -1.34
N GLU A 8 9.65 1.52 -2.31
CA GLU A 8 8.41 2.08 -2.87
C GLU A 8 7.28 2.10 -1.83
N LEU A 9 7.12 1.06 -1.01
CA LEU A 9 6.18 1.06 0.12
C LEU A 9 6.50 2.15 1.15
N SER A 10 7.78 2.36 1.45
CA SER A 10 8.20 3.42 2.38
C SER A 10 7.88 4.82 1.82
N LYS A 11 8.09 5.06 0.52
CA LYS A 11 7.71 6.33 -0.11
C LYS A 11 6.20 6.57 -0.06
N LEU A 12 5.41 5.53 -0.30
CA LEU A 12 3.95 5.63 -0.16
C LEU A 12 3.55 5.97 1.28
N LYS A 13 4.22 5.38 2.28
CA LYS A 13 4.01 5.75 3.69
C LYS A 13 4.36 7.21 3.98
N ASP A 14 5.49 7.69 3.46
CA ASP A 14 5.88 9.09 3.61
C ASP A 14 4.85 10.05 2.97
N TYR A 15 4.28 9.68 1.82
CA TYR A 15 3.19 10.42 1.19
C TYR A 15 1.94 10.47 2.08
N VAL A 16 1.49 9.32 2.59
CA VAL A 16 0.33 9.20 3.49
C VAL A 16 0.47 10.10 4.72
N LEU A 17 1.68 10.19 5.30
CA LEU A 17 1.96 11.03 6.47
C LEU A 17 1.94 12.53 6.18
N GLN A 18 2.20 12.95 4.94
CA GLN A 18 2.38 14.36 4.59
C GLN A 18 1.18 14.97 3.87
N SER A 19 0.51 14.20 3.03
CA SER A 19 -0.52 14.68 2.10
C SER A 19 -1.51 13.57 1.78
N TYR A 20 -2.19 13.06 2.80
CA TYR A 20 -3.12 11.95 2.65
C TYR A 20 -4.24 12.22 1.62
N ASP A 21 -4.29 11.38 0.59
CA ASP A 21 -5.35 11.33 -0.41
C ASP A 21 -5.63 9.86 -0.78
N PRO A 22 -6.83 9.33 -0.50
CA PRO A 22 -7.21 7.96 -0.82
C PRO A 22 -7.01 7.56 -2.28
N ILE A 23 -7.29 8.47 -3.23
CA ILE A 23 -7.21 8.20 -4.67
C ILE A 23 -5.75 8.02 -5.09
N GLU A 24 -4.87 8.90 -4.63
CA GLU A 24 -3.44 8.82 -4.94
C GLU A 24 -2.79 7.60 -4.28
N VAL A 25 -3.22 7.26 -3.06
CA VAL A 25 -2.79 6.02 -2.37
C VAL A 25 -3.16 4.79 -3.19
N SER A 26 -4.40 4.73 -3.67
CA SER A 26 -4.88 3.63 -4.53
C SER A 26 -4.07 3.51 -5.82
N SER A 27 -3.89 4.63 -6.54
CA SER A 27 -3.12 4.69 -7.78
C SER A 27 -1.69 4.18 -7.56
N THR A 28 -1.01 4.69 -6.54
CA THR A 28 0.36 4.27 -6.20
C THR A 28 0.43 2.80 -5.78
N ALA A 29 -0.54 2.33 -4.99
CA ALA A 29 -0.62 0.91 -4.59
C ALA A 29 -0.79 -0.01 -5.81
N MET A 30 -1.54 0.42 -6.82
CA MET A 30 -1.74 -0.32 -8.07
C MET A 30 -0.44 -0.41 -8.87
N GLU A 31 0.33 0.68 -8.95
CA GLU A 31 1.65 0.68 -9.58
C GLU A 31 2.63 -0.26 -8.87
N ILE A 32 2.65 -0.24 -7.53
CA ILE A 32 3.48 -1.15 -6.74
C ILE A 32 3.05 -2.61 -7.01
N TYR A 33 1.76 -2.90 -7.00
CA TYR A 33 1.27 -4.24 -7.27
C TYR A 33 1.71 -4.72 -8.66
N ASN A 34 1.50 -3.93 -9.70
CA ASN A 34 1.87 -4.30 -11.07
C ASN A 34 3.38 -4.56 -11.23
N ASN A 35 4.22 -3.77 -10.55
CA ASN A 35 5.67 -3.89 -10.63
C ASN A 35 6.26 -5.02 -9.77
N TYR A 36 5.57 -5.40 -8.70
CA TYR A 36 6.12 -6.29 -7.67
C TYR A 36 5.23 -7.50 -7.32
N ALA A 37 4.15 -7.78 -8.04
CA ALA A 37 3.20 -8.86 -7.75
C ALA A 37 3.86 -10.22 -7.48
N LEU A 38 4.86 -10.60 -8.29
CA LEU A 38 5.58 -11.88 -8.14
C LEU A 38 6.43 -11.99 -6.87
N GLN A 39 6.63 -10.89 -6.16
CA GLN A 39 7.47 -10.78 -4.96
C GLN A 39 6.63 -10.67 -3.68
N LEU A 40 5.32 -10.48 -3.81
CA LEU A 40 4.40 -10.38 -2.69
C LEU A 40 4.01 -11.78 -2.22
N SER A 41 3.97 -11.97 -0.90
CA SER A 41 3.24 -13.10 -0.32
C SER A 41 1.75 -12.95 -0.60
N VAL A 42 0.97 -14.03 -0.45
CA VAL A 42 -0.50 -13.94 -0.55
C VAL A 42 -1.06 -12.90 0.44
N ALA A 43 -0.58 -12.90 1.69
CA ALA A 43 -1.01 -11.94 2.69
C ALA A 43 -0.66 -10.49 2.31
N SER A 44 0.54 -10.25 1.80
CA SER A 44 0.96 -8.91 1.34
C SER A 44 0.16 -8.47 0.12
N SER A 45 -0.11 -9.39 -0.81
CA SER A 45 -0.95 -9.14 -1.97
C SER A 45 -2.36 -8.71 -1.56
N ASP A 46 -2.98 -9.43 -0.64
CA ASP A 46 -4.33 -9.12 -0.13
C ASP A 46 -4.37 -7.75 0.55
N LYS A 47 -3.36 -7.40 1.36
CA LYS A 47 -3.28 -6.08 2.00
C LYS A 47 -3.07 -4.95 1.00
N LEU A 48 -2.22 -5.16 -0.01
CA LEU A 48 -2.02 -4.16 -1.05
C LEU A 48 -3.29 -3.97 -1.88
N MET A 49 -4.08 -5.03 -2.11
CA MET A 49 -5.37 -4.92 -2.82
C MET A 49 -6.44 -4.16 -2.06
N ILE A 50 -6.39 -4.13 -0.73
CA ILE A 50 -7.24 -3.23 0.05
C ILE A 50 -6.94 -1.78 -0.31
N LEU A 51 -5.66 -1.41 -0.41
CA LEU A 51 -5.27 -0.04 -0.79
C LEU A 51 -5.69 0.31 -2.23
N VAL A 52 -5.55 -0.63 -3.17
CA VAL A 52 -6.01 -0.47 -4.56
C VAL A 52 -7.53 -0.31 -4.67
N ALA A 53 -8.29 -0.88 -3.75
CA ALA A 53 -9.74 -0.75 -3.77
C ALA A 53 -10.23 0.63 -3.31
N MET A 54 -9.38 1.48 -2.75
CA MET A 54 -9.80 2.78 -2.19
C MET A 54 -10.32 3.76 -3.25
N ASP A 55 -10.00 3.58 -4.53
CA ASP A 55 -10.56 4.37 -5.65
C ASP A 55 -11.90 3.82 -6.18
N MET A 56 -12.47 2.77 -5.55
CA MET A 56 -13.73 2.17 -5.99
C MET A 56 -14.98 2.87 -5.44
N GLY A 57 -14.82 3.80 -4.50
CA GLY A 57 -15.90 4.58 -3.90
C GLY A 57 -15.69 4.83 -2.40
N ASP A 58 -16.42 5.81 -1.85
CA ASP A 58 -16.33 6.25 -0.46
C ASP A 58 -16.46 5.10 0.55
N GLU A 59 -17.19 4.02 0.24
CA GLU A 59 -17.32 2.86 1.12
C GLU A 59 -16.02 2.03 1.29
N PHE A 60 -15.04 2.21 0.40
CA PHE A 60 -13.75 1.54 0.44
C PHE A 60 -12.63 2.46 0.93
N GLU A 61 -12.90 3.76 1.07
CA GLU A 61 -11.93 4.69 1.64
C GLU A 61 -11.64 4.32 3.10
N LEU A 62 -10.35 4.15 3.38
CA LEU A 62 -9.87 3.96 4.75
C LEU A 62 -9.51 5.32 5.35
N PRO A 63 -9.55 5.48 6.68
CA PRO A 63 -8.90 6.62 7.30
C PRO A 63 -7.37 6.49 7.24
N GLN A 64 -6.67 7.62 7.29
CA GLN A 64 -5.21 7.69 7.18
C GLN A 64 -4.48 6.70 8.10
N ASN A 65 -4.90 6.58 9.36
CA ASN A 65 -4.26 5.68 10.33
C ASN A 65 -4.37 4.19 9.94
N GLU A 66 -5.47 3.77 9.32
CA GLU A 66 -5.63 2.39 8.86
C GLU A 66 -4.75 2.11 7.64
N VAL A 67 -4.56 3.11 6.76
CA VAL A 67 -3.60 3.03 5.66
C VAL A 67 -2.16 2.92 6.19
N GLU A 68 -1.82 3.70 7.20
CA GLU A 68 -0.51 3.61 7.86
C GLU A 68 -0.25 2.21 8.45
N ASP A 69 -1.24 1.65 9.16
CA ASP A 69 -1.15 0.30 9.75
C ASP A 69 -0.96 -0.79 8.67
N LEU A 70 -1.66 -0.66 7.54
CA LEU A 70 -1.50 -1.57 6.40
C LEU A 70 -0.10 -1.46 5.77
N LEU A 71 0.41 -0.25 5.60
CA LEU A 71 1.75 -0.02 5.07
C LEU A 71 2.83 -0.52 6.03
N ASP A 72 2.64 -0.36 7.34
CA ASP A 72 3.53 -0.94 8.35
C ASP A 72 3.53 -2.46 8.30
N PHE A 73 2.37 -3.09 8.16
CA PHE A 73 2.31 -4.53 7.94
C PHE A 73 3.10 -4.94 6.69
N LEU A 74 2.92 -4.23 5.57
CA LEU A 74 3.57 -4.54 4.30
C LEU A 74 5.10 -4.39 4.40
N ILE A 75 5.60 -3.31 4.98
CA ILE A 75 7.04 -3.00 5.11
C ILE A 75 7.74 -4.00 6.05
N ASN A 76 7.07 -4.39 7.13
CA ASN A 76 7.66 -5.22 8.18
C ASN A 76 7.57 -6.74 7.92
N GLN A 77 7.23 -7.18 6.70
CA GLN A 77 7.34 -8.59 6.28
C GLN A 77 8.82 -9.02 6.17
N GLN A 78 9.47 -9.18 7.32
CA GLN A 78 10.79 -9.77 7.50
C GLN A 78 10.68 -11.09 8.25
N ASP A 79 9.98 -12.06 7.66
CA ASP A 79 10.10 -13.47 8.05
C ASP A 79 10.66 -14.26 6.87
#